data_AF-A0A897N2E7-F1
#
_entry.id   AF-A0A897N2E7-F1
#
_cell.length_a   1.000
_cell.length_b   1.000
_cell.length_c   1.000
_cell.angle_alpha   90.00
_cell.angle_beta   90.00
_cell.angle_gamma   90.00
#
_symmetry.space_group_name_H-M   'P 1'
#
loop_
_entity.id
_entity.type
_entity.pdbx_description
1 polymer ?
#
loop_
_entity_poly.entity_id
_entity_poly.type
_entity_poly.pdbx_seq_one_letter_code
_entity_poly.pdbx_strand_id
1 'polypeptide(L)'
;MAEVRVLTNYTEDIISDTDLQDVVDLTKRELQANLNDASVDFYGNLQAERALFWLTCIFCKVKAGEIDAPNFSIGEIQVRQSSFSERTGVWFDNFWKHYRAVDGGAPIGHTKANRPDRTYKFDN
;
A
#
# COMPACT_ATOMS: atom_id res chain seq x y z
N MET A 1 -4.00 6.92 -9.02
CA MET A 1 -4.23 7.00 -7.55
C MET A 1 -5.71 6.98 -7.12
N ALA A 2 -6.68 7.00 -8.04
CA ALA A 2 -8.11 6.90 -7.70
C ALA A 2 -8.46 5.66 -6.84
N GLU A 3 -7.78 4.54 -7.04
CA GLU A 3 -7.99 3.32 -6.26
C GLU A 3 -7.63 3.45 -4.77
N VAL A 4 -6.64 4.29 -4.41
CA VAL A 4 -6.26 4.55 -3.01
C VAL A 4 -7.38 5.32 -2.31
N ARG A 5 -7.94 6.35 -2.97
CA ARG A 5 -9.07 7.13 -2.45
C ARG A 5 -10.32 6.27 -2.28
N VAL A 6 -10.63 5.42 -3.25
CA VAL A 6 -11.78 4.50 -3.19
C VAL A 6 -11.65 3.50 -2.03
N LEU A 7 -10.45 2.96 -1.80
CA LEU A 7 -10.23 1.97 -0.74
C LEU A 7 -10.20 2.57 0.67
N THR A 8 -9.63 3.77 0.79
CA THR A 8 -9.52 4.52 2.06
C THR A 8 -10.78 5.33 2.39
N ASN A 9 -11.65 5.55 1.40
CA ASN A 9 -12.79 6.45 1.47
C ASN A 9 -12.38 7.90 1.79
N TYR A 10 -11.15 8.30 1.42
CA TYR A 10 -10.64 9.65 1.62
C TYR A 10 -10.96 10.56 0.42
N THR A 11 -11.79 11.56 0.70
CA THR A 11 -12.08 12.68 -0.22
C THR A 11 -10.94 13.69 -0.22
N GLU A 12 -10.95 14.62 -1.18
CA GLU A 12 -9.96 15.72 -1.25
C GLU A 12 -9.93 16.59 0.01
N ASP A 13 -11.04 16.63 0.76
CA ASP A 13 -11.17 17.35 2.03
C ASP A 13 -10.34 16.72 3.16
N ILE A 14 -10.13 15.40 3.12
CA ILE A 14 -9.37 14.65 4.13
C ILE A 14 -7.89 14.60 3.74
N ILE A 15 -7.60 14.29 2.48
CA ILE A 15 -6.24 14.28 1.92
C ILE A 15 -6.29 14.94 0.55
N SER A 16 -5.61 16.07 0.37
CA SER A 16 -5.51 16.76 -0.91
C SER A 16 -4.75 15.91 -1.95
N ASP A 17 -4.93 16.17 -3.25
CA ASP A 17 -4.15 15.46 -4.27
C ASP A 17 -2.65 15.72 -4.17
N THR A 18 -2.26 16.90 -3.68
CA THR A 18 -0.85 17.23 -3.41
C THR A 18 -0.32 16.37 -2.26
N ASP A 19 -1.07 16.31 -1.14
CA ASP A 19 -0.69 15.49 0.01
C ASP A 19 -0.64 14.00 -0.32
N LEU A 20 -1.53 13.52 -1.18
CA LEU A 20 -1.56 12.13 -1.63
C LEU A 20 -0.33 11.82 -2.51
N GLN A 21 0.06 12.75 -3.37
CA GLN A 21 1.27 12.63 -4.18
C GLN A 21 2.53 12.61 -3.29
N ASP A 22 2.62 13.51 -2.31
CA ASP A 22 3.71 13.52 -1.31
C ASP A 22 3.81 12.19 -0.55
N VAL A 23 2.66 11.63 -0.14
CA VAL A 23 2.63 10.32 0.53
C VAL A 23 3.15 9.24 -0.41
N VAL A 24 2.75 9.21 -1.67
CA VAL A 24 3.24 8.21 -2.64
C VAL A 24 4.74 8.35 -2.88
N ASP A 25 5.26 9.57 -3.03
CA ASP A 25 6.69 9.80 -3.23
C ASP A 25 7.51 9.36 -2.00
N LEU A 26 7.01 9.65 -0.80
CA LEU A 26 7.59 9.15 0.44
C LEU A 26 7.53 7.62 0.50
N THR A 27 6.40 7.00 0.16
CA THR A 27 6.25 5.53 0.14
C THR A 27 7.24 4.87 -0.83
N LYS A 28 7.46 5.46 -2.01
CA LYS A 28 8.47 4.97 -2.97
C LYS A 28 9.87 5.00 -2.37
N ARG A 29 10.25 6.12 -1.75
CA ARG A 29 11.57 6.27 -1.10
C ARG A 29 11.77 5.23 0.01
N GLU A 30 10.76 5.04 0.86
CA GLU A 30 10.82 4.04 1.93
C GLU A 30 10.94 2.61 1.38
N LEU A 31 10.21 2.28 0.31
CA LEU A 31 10.32 0.99 -0.35
C LEU A 31 11.68 0.75 -0.98
N GLN A 32 12.22 1.75 -1.69
CA GLN A 32 13.57 1.67 -2.28
C GLN A 32 14.64 1.48 -1.20
N ALA A 33 14.53 2.21 -0.09
CA ALA A 33 15.44 2.08 1.04
C ALA A 33 15.35 0.70 1.70
N ASN A 34 14.14 0.16 1.89
CA ASN A 34 13.93 -1.14 2.52
C ASN A 34 14.34 -2.31 1.61
N LEU A 35 14.11 -2.20 0.29
CA LEU A 35 14.56 -3.18 -0.70
C LEU A 35 16.05 -3.05 -1.03
N ASN A 36 16.72 -2.01 -0.53
CA ASN A 36 18.09 -1.66 -0.86
C ASN A 36 18.34 -1.57 -2.39
N ASP A 37 17.32 -1.12 -3.13
CA ASP A 37 17.34 -0.98 -4.59
C ASP A 37 16.65 0.33 -4.98
N ALA A 38 17.46 1.28 -5.46
CA ALA A 38 16.98 2.60 -5.91
C ALA A 38 16.38 2.56 -7.33
N SER A 39 16.55 1.46 -8.06
CA SER A 39 16.12 1.27 -9.44
C SER A 39 14.83 0.44 -9.58
N VAL A 40 14.16 0.16 -8.46
CA VAL A 40 12.89 -0.59 -8.44
C VAL A 40 11.87 0.05 -9.37
N ASP A 41 11.49 -0.69 -10.40
CA ASP A 41 10.42 -0.30 -11.30
C ASP A 41 9.05 -0.63 -10.70
N PHE A 42 8.48 0.37 -10.03
CA PHE A 42 7.19 0.25 -9.35
C PHE A 42 6.00 0.02 -10.28
N TYR A 43 6.10 0.35 -11.56
CA TYR A 43 4.96 0.27 -12.49
C TYR A 43 5.14 -0.82 -13.56
N GLY A 44 6.35 -1.31 -13.81
CA GLY A 44 6.55 -2.50 -14.63
C GLY A 44 6.51 -3.83 -13.86
N ASN A 45 6.58 -3.81 -12.53
CA ASN A 45 6.41 -5.00 -11.69
C ASN A 45 5.11 -4.95 -10.88
N LEU A 46 4.18 -5.87 -11.17
CA LEU A 46 2.89 -5.99 -10.48
C LEU A 46 3.03 -6.15 -8.95
N GLN A 47 4.07 -6.82 -8.47
CA GLN A 47 4.30 -6.99 -7.03
C GLN A 47 4.76 -5.68 -6.40
N ALA A 48 5.63 -4.93 -7.08
CA ALA A 48 6.12 -3.64 -6.61
C ALA A 48 4.98 -2.61 -6.61
N GLU A 49 4.14 -2.60 -7.64
CA GLU A 49 2.95 -1.74 -7.71
C GLU A 49 1.99 -2.03 -6.56
N ARG A 50 1.73 -3.31 -6.28
CA ARG A 50 0.83 -3.71 -5.19
C ARG A 50 1.41 -3.40 -3.81
N ALA A 51 2.71 -3.62 -3.62
CA ALA A 51 3.38 -3.23 -2.38
C ALA A 51 3.29 -1.72 -2.16
N LEU A 52 3.56 -0.92 -3.21
CA LEU A 52 3.42 0.53 -3.19
C LEU A 52 1.98 0.95 -2.85
N PHE A 53 0.98 0.34 -3.48
CA PHE A 53 -0.42 0.63 -3.24
C PHE A 53 -0.82 0.40 -1.77
N TRP A 54 -0.54 -0.79 -1.22
CA TRP A 54 -0.92 -1.13 0.15
C TRP A 54 -0.22 -0.26 1.17
N LEU A 55 1.07 0.01 0.98
CA LEU A 55 1.83 0.87 1.89
C LEU A 55 1.35 2.32 1.83
N THR A 56 1.00 2.83 0.64
CA THR A 56 0.40 4.16 0.47
C THR A 56 -0.91 4.27 1.26
N CYS A 57 -1.79 3.26 1.19
CA CYS A 57 -3.04 3.25 1.96
C CYS A 57 -2.80 3.32 3.48
N ILE A 58 -1.76 2.63 3.96
CA ILE A 58 -1.39 2.65 5.38
C ILE A 58 -0.81 4.01 5.77
N PHE A 59 0.09 4.58 4.97
CA PHE A 59 0.64 5.91 5.22
C PHE A 59 -0.44 6.99 5.16
N CYS A 60 -1.45 6.86 4.31
CA CYS A 60 -2.60 7.75 4.32
C CYS A 60 -3.34 7.70 5.67
N LYS A 61 -3.51 6.52 6.27
CA LYS A 61 -4.09 6.36 7.62
C LYS A 61 -3.21 6.95 8.72
N VAL A 62 -1.88 6.84 8.60
CA VAL A 62 -0.93 7.51 9.51
C VAL A 62 -1.10 9.03 9.41
N LYS A 63 -1.14 9.56 8.18
CA LYS A 63 -1.31 11.00 7.92
C LYS A 63 -2.67 11.53 8.41
N ALA A 64 -3.73 10.73 8.29
CA ALA A 64 -5.04 11.03 8.83
C ALA A 64 -5.15 10.91 10.36
N GLY A 65 -4.09 10.43 11.03
CA GLY A 65 -4.06 10.23 12.49
C GLY A 65 -4.83 9.00 12.97
N GLU A 66 -5.27 8.11 12.07
CA GLU A 66 -5.93 6.84 12.43
C GLU A 66 -4.94 5.79 12.93
N ILE A 67 -3.67 5.90 12.50
CA ILE A 67 -2.57 5.06 12.97
C ILE A 67 -1.58 5.99 13.66
N ASP A 68 -1.39 5.77 14.96
CA ASP A 68 -0.37 6.47 15.75
C ASP A 68 1.01 5.92 15.37
N ALA A 69 1.69 6.55 14.40
CA ALA A 69 3.08 6.27 14.04
C ALA A 69 3.85 7.59 13.99
N PRO A 70 4.94 7.74 14.78
CA PRO A 70 5.64 9.01 14.89
C PRO A 70 6.43 9.36 13.62
N ASN A 71 6.85 8.36 12.84
CA ASN A 71 7.41 8.55 11.51
C ASN A 71 6.75 7.63 10.48
N PHE A 72 6.78 8.04 9.23
CA PHE A 72 6.33 7.23 8.10
C PHE A 72 7.42 6.24 7.68
N SER A 73 7.64 5.21 8.50
CA SER A 73 8.60 4.15 8.20
C SER A 73 7.98 2.76 8.31
N ILE A 74 8.36 1.87 7.39
CA ILE A 74 7.90 0.47 7.37
C ILE A 74 8.22 -0.23 8.71
N GLY A 75 9.40 0.04 9.28
CA GLY A 75 9.82 -0.54 10.55
C GLY A 75 8.94 -0.12 11.73
N GLU A 76 8.53 1.16 11.79
CA GLU A 76 7.67 1.66 12.87
C GLU A 76 6.25 1.10 12.79
N ILE A 77 5.72 0.99 11.57
CA ILE A 77 4.40 0.39 11.32
C ILE A 77 4.42 -1.09 11.69
N GLN A 78 5.52 -1.81 11.42
CA GLN A 78 5.68 -3.20 11.81
C GLN A 78 5.64 -3.39 13.33
N VAL A 79 6.32 -2.54 14.10
CA VAL A 79 6.31 -2.59 15.58
C VAL A 79 4.89 -2.41 16.13
N ARG A 80 4.05 -1.63 15.43
CA ARG A 80 2.69 -1.29 15.86
C ARG A 80 1.60 -2.16 15.24
N GLN A 81 1.97 -3.16 14.45
CA GLN A 81 1.03 -4.06 13.77
C GLN A 81 0.01 -4.68 14.74
N SER A 82 0.42 -4.99 15.97
CA SER A 82 -0.44 -5.57 17.01
C SER A 82 -1.59 -4.65 17.45
N SER A 83 -1.48 -3.35 17.20
CA SER A 83 -2.50 -2.34 17.54
C SER A 83 -3.46 -2.04 16.39
N PHE A 84 -3.29 -2.69 15.24
CA PHE A 84 -4.11 -2.44 14.06
C PHE A 84 -5.47 -3.11 14.19
N SER A 85 -6.52 -2.41 13.73
CA SER A 85 -7.82 -3.03 13.51
C SER A 85 -7.71 -4.17 12.49
N GLU A 86 -8.60 -5.16 12.57
CA GLU A 86 -8.60 -6.31 11.64
C GLU A 86 -8.51 -5.89 10.17
N ARG A 87 -9.23 -4.83 9.80
CA ARG A 87 -9.21 -4.25 8.44
C ARG A 87 -7.82 -3.73 8.04
N THR A 88 -7.14 -3.04 8.95
CA THR A 88 -5.79 -2.50 8.70
C THR A 88 -4.74 -3.61 8.73
N GLY A 89 -4.94 -4.64 9.57
CA GLY A 89 -4.12 -5.85 9.59
C GLY A 89 -4.12 -6.58 8.24
N VAL A 90 -5.29 -6.69 7.58
CA VAL A 90 -5.39 -7.27 6.23
C VAL A 90 -4.60 -6.45 5.20
N TRP A 91 -4.59 -5.12 5.31
CA TRP A 91 -3.81 -4.27 4.39
C TRP A 91 -2.31 -4.48 4.58
N PHE A 92 -1.88 -4.62 5.83
CA PHE A 92 -0.49 -4.87 6.18
C PHE A 92 -0.02 -6.27 5.76
N ASP A 93 -0.86 -7.29 5.89
CA ASP A 93 -0.57 -8.65 5.40
C ASP A 93 -0.40 -8.67 3.87
N ASN A 94 -1.30 -8.02 3.14
CA ASN A 94 -1.19 -7.90 1.69
C ASN A 94 0.07 -7.11 1.28
N PHE A 95 0.42 -6.04 2.00
CA PHE A 95 1.68 -5.33 1.80
C PHE A 95 2.87 -6.29 1.91
N TRP A 96 3.02 -7.02 3.02
CA TRP A 96 4.15 -7.92 3.23
C TRP A 96 4.21 -9.07 2.22
N LYS A 97 3.06 -9.60 1.83
CA LYS A 97 2.97 -10.63 0.79
C LYS A 97 3.58 -10.15 -0.53
N HIS A 98 3.23 -8.94 -0.95
CA HIS A 98 3.72 -8.36 -2.20
C HIS A 98 5.17 -7.88 -2.06
N TYR A 99 5.53 -7.25 -0.95
CA TYR A 99 6.89 -6.81 -0.64
C TYR A 99 7.89 -7.97 -0.72
N ARG A 100 7.61 -9.11 -0.07
CA ARG A 100 8.48 -10.30 -0.13
C ARG A 100 8.59 -10.91 -1.51
N ALA A 101 7.54 -10.76 -2.34
CA ALA A 101 7.54 -11.21 -3.72
C ALA A 101 8.33 -10.29 -4.66
N VAL A 102 8.60 -9.03 -4.26
CA VAL A 102 9.47 -8.11 -5.02
C VAL A 102 10.93 -8.56 -4.94
N ASP A 103 11.39 -9.01 -3.77
CA ASP A 103 12.77 -9.48 -3.51
C ASP A 103 13.07 -10.89 -4.08
N GLY A 104 12.14 -11.48 -4.83
CA GLY A 104 12.30 -12.82 -5.40
C GLY A 104 11.93 -13.97 -4.45
N GLY A 105 11.39 -13.67 -3.26
CA GLY A 105 10.80 -14.68 -2.39
C GLY A 105 9.50 -15.22 -2.97
N ALA A 106 9.40 -16.53 -3.18
CA ALA A 106 8.13 -17.17 -3.54
C ALA A 106 7.04 -16.73 -2.55
N PRO A 107 5.88 -16.23 -3.00
CA PRO A 107 4.84 -15.72 -2.11
C PRO A 107 4.33 -16.86 -1.23
N ILE A 108 4.78 -16.94 0.02
CA ILE A 108 4.22 -17.83 1.03
C ILE A 108 2.91 -17.21 1.49
N GLY A 109 1.82 -17.58 0.82
CA GLY A 109 0.48 -17.13 1.18
C GLY A 109 -0.54 -17.57 0.14
N HIS A 110 -1.24 -18.67 0.46
CA HIS A 110 -2.29 -19.30 -0.33
C HIS A 110 -3.05 -18.33 -1.22
N THR A 111 -2.95 -18.57 -2.52
CA THR A 111 -3.70 -17.88 -3.57
C THR A 111 -5.20 -18.17 -3.39
N LYS A 112 -5.92 -17.32 -2.65
CA LYS A 112 -7.33 -17.10 -2.94
C LYS A 112 -7.41 -15.89 -3.86
N ALA A 113 -7.44 -16.16 -5.16
CA ALA A 113 -7.81 -15.18 -6.17
C ALA A 113 -9.29 -14.84 -5.98
N ASN A 114 -9.60 -13.85 -5.14
CA ASN A 114 -10.90 -13.21 -5.16
C ASN A 114 -10.77 -11.97 -6.04
N ARG A 115 -11.00 -12.14 -7.34
CA ARG A 115 -11.32 -11.05 -8.26
C ARG A 115 -12.83 -10.77 -8.11
N PRO A 116 -13.28 -9.70 -7.44
CA PRO A 116 -14.60 -9.20 -7.72
C PRO A 116 -14.55 -8.48 -9.07
N ASP A 117 -15.11 -9.15 -10.07
CA ASP A 117 -15.93 -8.55 -11.13
C ASP A 117 -15.48 -7.18 -11.67
N ARG A 118 -14.66 -7.19 -12.72
CA ARG A 118 -14.67 -6.10 -13.72
C ARG A 118 -15.63 -6.52 -14.84
N THR A 119 -16.93 -6.38 -14.61
CA THR A 119 -17.90 -6.33 -15.72
C THR A 119 -17.68 -5.02 -16.46
N TYR A 120 -16.86 -5.05 -17.51
CA TYR A 120 -16.86 -4.00 -18.52
C TYR A 120 -18.12 -4.22 -19.36
N LYS A 121 -19.18 -3.45 -19.06
CA LYS A 121 -20.31 -3.30 -19.99
C LYS A 121 -19.77 -2.64 -21.24
N PHE A 122 -19.69 -3.40 -22.33
CA PHE A 122 -19.74 -2.81 -23.67
C PHE A 122 -21.19 -2.87 -24.14
N ASP A 123 -21.80 -1.69 -24.14
CA ASP A 123 -22.99 -1.37 -24.91
C ASP A 123 -22.54 -1.16 -26.37
N ASN A 124 -23.05 -2.00 -27.27
CA ASN A 124 -23.52 -1.69 -28.63
C ASN A 124 -23.68 -2.97 -29.47
#